data_AF-A0A0M0EKE5-F1
#
_entry.id   AF-A0A0M0EKE5-F1
#
_cell.length_a   1.000
_cell.length_b   1.000
_cell.length_c   1.000
_cell.angle_alpha   90.00
_cell.angle_beta   90.00
_cell.angle_gamma   90.00
#
_symmetry.space_group_name_H-M   'P 1'
#
loop_
_entity.id
_entity.type
_entity.pdbx_description
1 polymer ?
#
loop_
_entity_poly.entity_id
_entity_poly.type
_entity_poly.pdbx_seq_one_letter_code
_entity_poly.pdbx_strand_id
1 'polypeptide(L)' 'MDPDMAAGSKGHLPPIIMESHAIQRFAKVDEVAAAIVFLAGPDAGFITGSIIDVGGGFNS' A
#
# COMPACT_ATOMS: atom_id res chain seq x y z
N MET A 1 -11.35 -2.98 -4.96
CA MET A 1 -12.15 -3.78 -4.01
C MET A 1 -11.37 -3.84 -2.70
N ASP A 2 -12.04 -3.79 -1.54
CA ASP A 2 -11.36 -4.02 -0.26
C ASP A 2 -11.04 -5.51 -0.11
N PRO A 3 -9.85 -5.91 0.37
CA PRO A 3 -9.54 -7.32 0.57
C PRO A 3 -10.41 -7.90 1.69
N ASP A 4 -10.86 -9.14 1.51
CA ASP A 4 -11.76 -9.86 2.41
C ASP A 4 -11.27 -9.84 3.88
N MET A 5 -9.97 -10.08 4.07
CA MET A 5 -9.33 -10.10 5.39
C MET A 5 -9.35 -8.74 6.12
N ALA A 6 -9.54 -7.61 5.42
CA ALA A 6 -9.65 -6.29 6.04
C ALA A 6 -11.06 -6.00 6.59
N ALA A 7 -12.06 -6.83 6.25
CA ALA A 7 -13.44 -6.64 6.69
C ALA A 7 -13.57 -6.69 8.22
N GLY A 8 -12.82 -7.57 8.89
CA GLY A 8 -12.83 -7.71 10.35
C GLY A 8 -12.27 -6.51 11.12
N SER A 9 -11.45 -5.67 10.49
CA SER A 9 -10.80 -4.51 11.11
C SER A 9 -11.52 -3.20 10.81
N LYS A 10 -12.47 -3.19 9.86
CA LYS A 10 -13.15 -1.97 9.39
C LYS A 10 -13.94 -1.35 10.55
N GLY A 11 -13.63 -0.08 10.87
CA GLY A 11 -14.25 0.65 11.98
C GLY A 11 -13.72 0.32 13.39
N HIS A 12 -12.79 -0.63 13.51
CA HIS A 12 -12.21 -1.06 14.80
C HIS A 12 -10.76 -0.58 15.01
N LEU A 13 -10.20 0.11 14.02
CA LEU A 13 -8.84 0.64 14.08
C LEU A 13 -8.84 1.99 14.79
N PRO A 14 -7.88 2.23 15.69
CA PRO A 14 -7.69 3.54 16.31
C PRO A 14 -7.51 4.64 15.25
N PRO A 15 -8.04 5.86 15.46
CA PRO A 15 -7.93 6.97 14.50
C PRO A 15 -6.49 7.28 14.07
N ILE A 16 -5.53 7.08 14.99
CA ILE A 16 -4.10 7.32 14.75
C ILE A 16 -3.56 6.51 13.56
N ILE A 17 -4.15 5.35 13.25
CA ILE A 17 -3.76 4.54 12.08
C ILE A 17 -3.97 5.33 10.79
N MET A 18 -5.10 6.04 10.66
CA MET A 18 -5.39 6.85 9.47
C MET A 18 -4.59 8.15 9.49
N GLU A 19 -4.45 8.77 10.66
CA GLU A 19 -3.68 10.00 10.84
C GLU A 19 -2.21 9.82 10.44
N SER A 20 -1.64 8.63 10.66
CA SER A 20 -0.28 8.30 10.22
C SER A 20 -0.13 8.19 8.70
N HIS A 21 -1.19 7.94 7.93
CA HIS A 21 -1.11 7.95 6.47
C HIS A 21 -1.25 9.38 5.95
N ALA A 22 -0.25 9.95 5.27
CA ALA A 22 -0.38 11.29 4.66
C ALA A 22 -1.59 11.41 3.71
N ILE A 23 -1.95 10.33 3.01
CA ILE A 23 -3.10 10.27 2.08
C ILE A 23 -4.43 10.03 2.83
N GLN A 24 -4.40 9.72 4.13
CA GLN A 24 -5.56 9.54 5.03
C GLN A 24 -6.58 8.50 4.54
N ARG A 25 -6.10 7.44 3.88
CA ARG A 25 -6.92 6.30 3.47
C ARG A 25 -6.07 5.05 3.30
N PHE A 26 -6.72 3.89 3.32
CA PHE A 26 -6.09 2.65 2.90
C PHE A 26 -5.80 2.65 1.39
N ALA A 27 -4.71 1.98 1.03
CA ALA A 27 -4.41 1.64 -0.34
C ALA A 27 -5.47 0.66 -0.89
N LYS A 28 -5.86 0.86 -2.14
CA LYS A 28 -6.65 -0.13 -2.89
C LYS A 28 -5.72 -1.24 -3.37
N VAL A 29 -6.27 -2.44 -3.53
CA VAL A 29 -5.53 -3.59 -4.08
C VAL A 29 -4.87 -3.25 -5.42
N ASP A 30 -5.55 -2.50 -6.28
CA ASP A 30 -5.05 -2.11 -7.61
C ASP A 30 -3.80 -1.22 -7.53
N GLU A 31 -3.67 -0.40 -6.48
CA GLU A 31 -2.51 0.49 -6.29
C GLU A 31 -1.25 -0.31 -5.90
N VAL A 32 -1.42 -1.32 -5.03
CA VAL A 32 -0.33 -2.23 -4.67
C VAL A 32 0.04 -3.14 -5.85
N ALA A 33 -0.96 -3.66 -6.55
CA ALA A 33 -0.75 -4.49 -7.73
C ALA A 33 0.00 -3.75 -8.84
N ALA A 34 -0.29 -2.47 -9.06
CA ALA A 34 0.43 -1.66 -10.05
C ALA A 34 1.93 -1.55 -9.74
N ALA A 35 2.31 -1.37 -8.47
CA ALA A 35 3.72 -1.32 -8.07
C ALA A 35 4.43 -2.68 -8.30
N ILE A 36 3.74 -3.79 -8.02
CA ILE A 36 4.25 -5.15 -8.29
C ILE A 36 4.43 -5.36 -9.79
N VAL A 37 3.43 -4.99 -10.61
CA VAL A 37 3.48 -5.14 -12.06
C VAL A 37 4.60 -4.30 -12.66
N PHE A 38 4.85 -3.08 -12.14
CA PHE A 38 6.00 -2.27 -12.53
C PHE A 38 7.31 -3.01 -12.23
N LEU A 39 7.49 -3.51 -11.01
CA LEU A 39 8.70 -4.25 -10.61
C LEU A 39 8.92 -5.54 -11.40
N ALA A 40 7.83 -6.21 -11.80
CA ALA A 40 7.88 -7.40 -12.65
C ALA A 40 7.99 -7.07 -14.16
N GLY A 41 7.85 -5.79 -14.52
CA GLY A 41 7.81 -5.32 -15.90
C GLY A 41 9.20 -5.04 -16.49
N PRO A 42 9.26 -4.77 -17.81
CA PRO A 42 10.52 -4.51 -18.50
C PRO A 42 11.23 -3.24 -18.01
N ASP A 43 10.47 -2.27 -17.49
CA ASP A 43 11.00 -0.97 -17.06
C ASP A 43 11.80 -1.04 -15.75
N ALA A 44 11.68 -2.13 -14.99
CA ALA A 44 12.41 -2.35 -13.75
C ALA A 44 13.70 -3.16 -13.92
N GLY A 45 14.19 -3.37 -15.15
CA GLY A 45 15.32 -4.26 -15.47
C GLY A 45 16.65 -3.96 -14.78
N PHE A 46 16.81 -2.77 -14.17
CA PHE A 46 17.99 -2.37 -13.39
C PHE A 46 17.69 -2.12 -11.90
N ILE A 47 16.50 -2.49 -11.42
CA ILE A 47 16.09 -2.32 -10.02
C ILE A 47 16.19 -3.69 -9.33
N THR A 48 17.11 -3.82 -8.39
CA THR A 48 17.29 -5.04 -7.58
C THR A 48 17.74 -4.68 -6.16
N GLY A 49 17.43 -5.54 -5.19
CA GLY A 49 17.78 -5.35 -3.77
C GLY A 49 17.15 -4.13 -3.10
N SER A 50 16.11 -3.55 -3.71
CA SER A 50 15.45 -2.32 -3.25
C SER A 50 14.06 -2.62 -2.69
N ILE A 51 13.61 -1.80 -1.74
CA ILE A 51 12.26 -1.87 -1.16
C ILE A 51 11.46 -0.67 -1.67
N ILE A 52 10.29 -0.92 -2.26
CA ILE A 52 9.34 0.13 -2.63
C ILE A 52 8.17 0.06 -1.64
N ASP A 53 8.03 1.10 -0.81
CA ASP A 53 6.94 1.19 0.14
C ASP A 53 5.65 1.72 -0.52
N VAL A 54 4.53 1.04 -0.28
CA VAL A 54 3.19 1.43 -0.74
C VAL A 54 2.31 1.73 0.48
N GLY A 55 2.86 2.48 1.44
CA GLY A 55 2.23 2.79 2.73
C GLY A 55 1.45 4.10 2.78
N GLY A 56 1.29 4.82 1.66
CA GLY A 56 0.54 6.09 1.64
C GLY A 56 1.06 7.16 2.60
N GLY A 57 2.35 7.11 2.93
CA GLY A 57 3.03 8.04 3.85
C GLY A 57 3.08 7.60 5.32
N PHE A 58 2.76 6.33 5.63
CA PHE A 58 2.74 5.82 7.01
C PHE A 58 4.10 5.86 7.74
N ASN A 59 5.22 5.88 7.01
CA ASN A 59 6.59 5.77 7.54
C ASN A 59 7.45 7.04 7.29
N SER A 60 6.84 8.23 7.21
CA SER A 60 7.54 9.50 6.88
C SER A 60 7.47 10.54 7.99
#